data_AF-A0A953JB35-F1
#
_entry.id   AF-A0A953JB35-F1
#
_cell.length_a   1.000
_cell.length_b   1.000
_cell.length_c   1.000
_cell.angle_alpha   90.00
_cell.angle_beta   90.00
_cell.angle_gamma   90.00
#
_symmetry.space_group_name_H-M   'P 1'
#
loop_
_entity.id
_entity.type
_entity.pdbx_description
1 polymer ?
#
loop_
_entity_poly.entity_id
_entity_poly.type
_entity_poly.pdbx_seq_one_letter_code
_entity_poly.pdbx_strand_id
1 'polypeptide(L)'
;MKNLHHKRRRLRGHHLVCLHFYSGEGYNAAFVENLEGVLSAVEQGGVEAVLGADAVCAQCPSLDNDRCSHSEQADTEIRKMDEKALELLRVRPGETLDWREIRGRIPGIFPLWHNAFCIACGWKGACDRNEQYRRMSTPLPRQSGPHGK
;
A
#
# COMPACT_ATOMS: atom_id res chain seq x y z
N MET A 1 -33.44 8.50 6.85
CA MET A 1 -31.98 8.64 6.68
C MET A 1 -31.34 7.39 7.26
N LYS A 2 -30.86 6.46 6.42
CA LYS A 2 -30.17 5.25 6.92
C LYS A 2 -28.73 5.67 7.23
N ASN A 3 -28.36 5.69 8.51
CA ASN A 3 -26.95 5.75 8.90
C ASN A 3 -26.28 4.48 8.38
N LEU A 4 -25.70 4.55 7.18
CA LEU A 4 -24.81 3.51 6.69
C LEU A 4 -23.50 3.68 7.46
N HIS A 5 -23.39 2.99 8.59
CA HIS A 5 -22.09 2.72 9.19
C HIS A 5 -21.36 1.77 8.24
N HIS A 6 -20.68 2.32 7.23
CA HIS A 6 -19.84 1.53 6.34
C HIS A 6 -18.76 0.86 7.19
N LYS A 7 -18.74 -0.48 7.17
CA LYS A 7 -17.76 -1.27 7.92
C LYS A 7 -16.36 -0.97 7.38
N ARG A 8 -15.50 -0.41 8.24
CA ARG A 8 -14.08 -0.16 7.93
C ARG A 8 -13.38 -1.45 7.54
N ARG A 9 -12.48 -1.38 6.56
CA ARG A 9 -11.58 -2.50 6.25
C ARG A 9 -10.35 -2.41 7.14
N ARG A 10 -9.90 -3.57 7.59
CA ARG A 10 -8.64 -3.71 8.31
C ARG A 10 -7.55 -3.85 7.26
N LEU A 11 -6.55 -2.96 7.29
CA LEU A 11 -5.39 -3.04 6.41
C LEU A 11 -4.08 -2.96 7.20
N ARG A 12 -3.12 -3.80 6.82
CA ARG A 12 -1.76 -3.77 7.34
C ARG A 12 -0.93 -2.67 6.70
N GLY A 13 0.16 -2.30 7.37
CA GLY A 13 0.95 -1.12 7.04
C GLY A 13 1.27 -0.98 5.54
N HIS A 14 1.88 -1.99 4.92
CA HIS A 14 2.29 -1.84 3.52
C HIS A 14 1.10 -1.74 2.54
N HIS A 15 -0.05 -2.32 2.85
CA HIS A 15 -1.26 -2.18 2.03
C HIS A 15 -1.86 -0.76 2.12
N LEU A 16 -1.62 -0.02 3.21
CA LEU A 16 -1.94 1.40 3.28
C LEU A 16 -1.16 2.23 2.24
N VAL A 17 -0.04 1.70 1.72
CA VAL A 17 0.79 2.37 0.72
C VAL A 17 0.61 1.76 -0.67
N CYS A 18 0.82 0.44 -0.81
CA CYS A 18 0.87 -0.24 -2.10
C CYS A 18 -0.44 -0.20 -2.88
N LEU A 19 -1.60 -0.19 -2.20
CA LEU A 19 -2.91 -0.17 -2.87
C LEU A 19 -3.15 1.10 -3.71
N HIS A 20 -2.43 2.19 -3.46
CA HIS A 20 -2.50 3.39 -4.30
C HIS A 20 -1.87 3.22 -5.68
N PHE A 21 -1.11 2.15 -5.90
CA PHE A 21 -0.43 1.83 -7.16
C PHE A 21 -1.01 0.61 -7.86
N TYR A 22 -2.05 0.01 -7.28
CA TYR A 22 -2.78 -1.07 -7.92
C TYR A 22 -3.42 -0.59 -9.23
N SER A 23 -3.38 -1.45 -10.25
CA SER A 23 -3.85 -1.14 -11.62
C SER A 23 -4.71 -2.26 -12.21
N GLY A 24 -5.12 -3.25 -11.42
CA GLY A 24 -5.88 -4.40 -11.93
C GLY A 24 -5.02 -5.56 -12.47
N GLU A 25 -3.70 -5.39 -12.54
CA GLU A 25 -2.81 -6.34 -13.23
C GLU A 25 -1.91 -7.15 -12.30
N GLY A 26 -1.46 -8.32 -12.78
CA GLY A 26 -0.47 -9.17 -12.11
C GLY A 26 -1.06 -10.29 -11.23
N TYR A 27 -2.35 -10.26 -10.96
CA TYR A 27 -2.99 -11.20 -10.03
C TYR A 27 -4.02 -12.09 -10.74
N ASN A 28 -4.37 -13.22 -10.11
CA ASN A 28 -5.49 -14.03 -10.59
C ASN A 28 -6.84 -13.29 -10.39
N ALA A 29 -7.87 -13.73 -11.11
CA ALA A 29 -9.17 -13.05 -11.11
C ALA A 29 -9.81 -12.91 -9.71
N ALA A 30 -9.73 -13.95 -8.88
CA ALA A 30 -10.30 -13.92 -7.52
C ALA A 30 -9.59 -12.88 -6.62
N PHE A 31 -8.28 -12.74 -6.76
CA PHE A 31 -7.50 -11.76 -6.00
C PHE A 31 -7.74 -10.33 -6.50
N VAL A 32 -7.91 -10.14 -7.82
CA VAL A 32 -8.33 -8.87 -8.43
C VAL A 32 -9.68 -8.44 -7.87
N GLU A 33 -10.69 -9.32 -7.89
CA GLU A 33 -12.03 -9.04 -7.37
C GLU A 33 -11.99 -8.66 -5.86
N ASN A 34 -11.17 -9.36 -5.06
CA ASN A 34 -10.97 -9.02 -3.66
C ASN A 34 -10.36 -7.62 -3.48
N LEU A 35 -9.31 -7.29 -4.25
CA LEU A 35 -8.66 -5.98 -4.19
C LEU A 35 -9.61 -4.85 -4.57
N GLU A 36 -10.40 -5.01 -5.64
CA GLU A 36 -11.42 -4.05 -6.05
C GLU A 36 -12.47 -3.85 -4.97
N GLY A 37 -12.94 -4.94 -4.34
CA GLY A 37 -13.87 -4.89 -3.22
C GLY A 37 -13.30 -4.20 -1.97
N VAL A 38 -12.01 -4.43 -1.67
CA VAL A 38 -11.30 -3.75 -0.58
C VAL A 38 -11.18 -2.25 -0.86
N LEU A 39 -10.74 -1.87 -2.06
CA LEU A 39 -10.60 -0.48 -2.49
C LEU A 39 -11.94 0.26 -2.41
N SER A 40 -13.01 -0.31 -2.99
CA SER A 40 -14.36 0.26 -2.91
C SER A 40 -14.82 0.49 -1.46
N ALA A 41 -14.51 -0.46 -0.57
CA ALA A 41 -14.88 -0.35 0.84
C ALA A 41 -14.08 0.72 1.61
N VAL A 42 -12.77 0.86 1.37
CA VAL A 42 -11.97 1.89 2.04
C VAL A 42 -12.30 3.30 1.54
N GLU A 43 -12.69 3.47 0.27
CA GLU A 43 -13.15 4.76 -0.26
C GLU A 43 -14.46 5.24 0.41
N GLN A 44 -15.32 4.31 0.82
CA GLN A 44 -16.63 4.62 1.41
C GLN A 44 -16.61 4.67 2.95
N GLY A 45 -15.85 3.78 3.59
CA GLY A 45 -15.87 3.58 5.03
C GLY A 45 -14.58 3.93 5.75
N GLY A 46 -13.49 4.18 5.01
CA GLY A 46 -12.15 4.31 5.56
C GLY A 46 -11.56 2.98 6.04
N VAL A 47 -10.47 3.09 6.79
CA VAL A 47 -9.62 1.95 7.17
C VAL A 47 -9.36 1.93 8.67
N GLU A 48 -9.08 0.74 9.21
CA GLU A 48 -8.43 0.52 10.50
C GLU A 48 -7.05 -0.09 10.24
N ALA A 49 -6.00 0.55 10.75
CA ALA A 49 -4.63 0.06 10.61
C ALA A 49 -4.40 -1.14 11.54
N VAL A 50 -3.89 -2.25 11.03
CA VAL A 50 -3.68 -3.47 11.82
C VAL A 50 -2.29 -4.05 11.64
N LEU A 51 -1.92 -4.97 12.54
CA LEU A 51 -0.75 -5.81 12.40
C LEU A 51 -1.16 -7.18 11.84
N GLY A 52 -0.30 -7.78 11.01
CA GLY A 52 -0.52 -9.12 10.46
C GLY A 52 -1.39 -9.13 9.20
N ALA A 53 -1.92 -10.31 8.85
CA ALA A 53 -2.78 -10.49 7.68
C ALA A 53 -4.07 -9.66 7.76
N ASP A 54 -4.58 -9.24 6.61
CA ASP A 54 -5.66 -8.27 6.52
C ASP A 54 -6.69 -8.60 5.42
N ALA A 55 -7.55 -7.64 5.08
CA ALA A 55 -8.59 -7.84 4.07
C ALA A 55 -8.05 -8.18 2.66
N VAL A 56 -6.84 -7.74 2.30
CA VAL A 56 -6.20 -8.10 1.04
C VAL A 56 -5.68 -9.54 1.11
N CYS A 57 -5.13 -9.95 2.24
CA CYS A 57 -4.59 -11.30 2.43
C CYS A 57 -5.66 -12.40 2.38
N ALA A 58 -6.95 -12.08 2.55
CA ALA A 58 -8.03 -13.06 2.63
C ALA A 58 -8.17 -14.01 1.41
N GLN A 59 -7.69 -13.59 0.24
CA GLN A 59 -7.64 -14.42 -0.99
C GLN A 59 -6.21 -14.72 -1.45
N CYS A 60 -5.21 -14.45 -0.61
CA CYS A 60 -3.81 -14.70 -0.95
C CYS A 60 -3.52 -16.21 -0.90
N PRO A 61 -3.07 -16.83 -2.01
CA PRO A 61 -2.76 -18.26 -2.04
C PRO A 61 -1.54 -18.63 -1.18
N SER A 62 -0.72 -17.64 -0.81
CA SER A 62 0.46 -17.80 0.05
C SER A 62 0.20 -17.37 1.49
N LEU A 63 -1.07 -17.25 1.92
CA LEU A 63 -1.40 -17.03 3.33
C LEU A 63 -1.50 -18.39 4.03
N ASP A 64 -0.69 -18.59 5.07
CA ASP A 64 -0.77 -19.75 5.96
C ASP A 64 -0.62 -19.28 7.41
N ASN A 65 -1.56 -19.65 8.28
CA ASN A 65 -1.55 -19.30 9.71
C ASN A 65 -1.24 -17.80 10.00
N ASP A 66 -1.93 -16.89 9.30
CA ASP A 66 -1.72 -15.43 9.36
C ASP A 66 -0.33 -14.93 8.94
N ARG A 67 0.45 -15.77 8.25
CA ARG A 67 1.81 -15.47 7.79
C ARG A 67 1.93 -15.68 6.28
N CYS A 68 2.82 -14.92 5.65
CA CYS A 68 3.12 -15.13 4.24
C CYS A 68 4.12 -16.28 4.07
N SER A 69 3.70 -17.33 3.38
CA SER A 69 4.49 -18.52 3.09
C SER A 69 5.08 -18.53 1.67
N HIS A 70 5.08 -17.39 0.97
CA HIS A 70 5.59 -17.29 -0.40
C HIS A 70 7.07 -17.68 -0.53
N SER A 71 7.86 -17.40 0.51
CA SER A 71 9.24 -17.86 0.67
C SER A 71 9.61 -17.88 2.15
N GLU A 72 10.75 -18.50 2.50
CA GLU A 72 11.23 -18.60 3.89
C GLU A 72 11.32 -17.25 4.61
N GLN A 73 11.65 -16.18 3.89
CA GLN A 73 11.83 -14.83 4.45
C GLN A 73 10.63 -13.92 4.20
N ALA A 74 9.60 -14.36 3.47
CA ALA A 74 8.52 -13.49 3.00
C ALA A 74 7.77 -12.82 4.16
N ASP A 75 7.40 -13.59 5.20
CA ASP A 75 6.69 -13.02 6.36
C ASP A 75 7.53 -11.96 7.09
N THR A 76 8.83 -12.21 7.25
CA THR A 76 9.76 -11.25 7.89
C THR A 76 9.90 -9.98 7.07
N GLU A 77 10.08 -10.09 5.75
CA GLU A 77 10.18 -8.92 4.87
C GLU A 77 8.87 -8.12 4.83
N ILE A 78 7.72 -8.78 4.77
CA ILE A 78 6.43 -8.10 4.78
C ILE A 78 6.20 -7.38 6.13
N ARG A 79 6.59 -7.98 7.25
CA ARG A 79 6.51 -7.31 8.57
C ARG A 79 7.39 -6.06 8.63
N LYS A 80 8.61 -6.10 8.08
CA LYS A 80 9.48 -4.92 7.94
C LYS A 80 8.82 -3.83 7.09
N MET A 81 8.18 -4.22 5.98
CA MET A 81 7.42 -3.29 5.14
C MET A 81 6.27 -2.64 5.90
N ASP A 82 5.52 -3.41 6.70
CA ASP A 82 4.43 -2.88 7.51
C ASP A 82 4.90 -1.85 8.54
N GLU A 83 5.93 -2.19 9.30
CA GLU A 83 6.49 -1.31 10.32
C GLU A 83 6.96 0.00 9.70
N LYS A 84 7.67 -0.08 8.56
CA LYS A 84 8.14 1.10 7.86
C LYS A 84 7.00 1.95 7.29
N ALA A 85 5.94 1.33 6.81
CA ALA A 85 4.76 2.05 6.33
C ALA A 85 4.08 2.82 7.46
N LEU A 86 3.86 2.17 8.61
CA LEU A 86 3.26 2.79 9.79
C LEU A 86 4.12 3.94 10.32
N GLU A 87 5.45 3.77 10.34
CA GLU A 87 6.42 4.81 10.71
C GLU A 87 6.30 6.03 9.78
N LEU A 88 6.40 5.81 8.47
CA LEU A 88 6.37 6.88 7.46
C LEU A 88 5.02 7.60 7.43
N LEU A 89 3.92 6.86 7.52
CA LEU A 89 2.57 7.42 7.57
C LEU A 89 2.24 8.06 8.91
N ARG A 90 3.03 7.81 9.97
CA ARG A 90 2.76 8.20 11.36
C ARG A 90 1.42 7.68 11.86
N VAL A 91 1.16 6.39 11.62
CA VAL A 91 -0.08 5.70 11.99
C VAL A 91 0.21 4.65 13.04
N ARG A 92 -0.67 4.50 14.03
CA ARG A 92 -0.58 3.44 15.04
C ARG A 92 -1.54 2.29 14.72
N PRO A 93 -1.21 1.04 15.08
CA PRO A 93 -2.18 -0.06 15.03
C PRO A 93 -3.43 0.27 15.87
N GLY A 94 -4.60 -0.06 15.34
CA GLY A 94 -5.91 0.27 15.89
C GLY A 94 -6.43 1.66 15.52
N GLU A 95 -5.60 2.52 14.91
CA GLU A 95 -6.03 3.83 14.43
C GLU A 95 -6.94 3.69 13.21
N THR A 96 -8.00 4.50 13.17
CA THR A 96 -8.93 4.55 12.04
C THR A 96 -8.74 5.83 11.25
N LEU A 97 -8.56 5.70 9.94
CA LEU A 97 -8.26 6.83 9.05
C LEU A 97 -9.22 6.89 7.87
N ASP A 98 -9.36 8.08 7.29
CA ASP A 98 -9.97 8.24 5.98
C ASP A 98 -8.96 7.83 4.88
N TRP A 99 -9.43 7.14 3.85
CA TRP A 99 -8.55 6.71 2.76
C TRP A 99 -7.95 7.89 1.97
N ARG A 100 -8.66 9.01 1.89
CA ARG A 100 -8.19 10.26 1.26
C ARG A 100 -7.08 10.91 2.08
N GLU A 101 -7.13 10.79 3.39
CA GLU A 101 -6.07 11.29 4.28
C GLU A 101 -4.77 10.52 4.02
N ILE A 102 -4.84 9.19 3.95
CA ILE A 102 -3.68 8.36 3.61
C ILE A 102 -3.17 8.72 2.21
N ARG A 103 -4.06 8.82 1.22
CA ARG A 103 -3.73 9.24 -0.16
C ARG A 103 -2.96 10.56 -0.18
N GLY A 104 -3.36 11.53 0.63
CA GLY A 104 -2.69 12.83 0.75
C GLY A 104 -1.27 12.76 1.33
N ARG A 105 -0.98 11.75 2.18
CA ARG A 105 0.34 11.52 2.77
C ARG A 105 1.29 10.79 1.81
N ILE A 106 0.78 10.00 0.86
CA ILE A 106 1.59 9.16 -0.05
C ILE A 106 2.71 9.94 -0.77
N PRO A 107 2.47 11.10 -1.41
CA PRO A 107 3.54 11.79 -2.14
C PRO A 107 4.72 12.19 -1.26
N GLY A 108 4.48 12.53 0.02
CA GLY A 108 5.52 12.93 0.96
C GLY A 108 6.40 11.77 1.43
N ILE A 109 5.86 10.56 1.50
CA ILE A 109 6.60 9.37 1.96
C ILE A 109 7.18 8.54 0.80
N PHE A 110 6.63 8.71 -0.40
CA PHE A 110 6.91 7.81 -1.51
C PHE A 110 8.39 7.71 -1.91
N PRO A 111 9.22 8.78 -1.92
CA PRO A 111 10.63 8.64 -2.25
C PRO A 111 11.38 7.66 -1.32
N LEU A 112 11.09 7.73 -0.01
CA LEU A 112 11.67 6.82 0.98
C LEU A 112 11.13 5.41 0.81
N TRP A 113 9.82 5.26 0.63
CA TRP A 113 9.17 3.98 0.39
C TRP A 113 9.69 3.28 -0.87
N HIS A 114 9.78 4.03 -1.96
CA HIS A 114 10.24 3.54 -3.26
C HIS A 114 11.67 3.03 -3.18
N ASN A 115 12.58 3.79 -2.57
CA ASN A 115 13.97 3.40 -2.38
C ASN A 115 14.11 2.17 -1.48
N ALA A 116 13.28 2.05 -0.44
CA ALA A 116 13.34 0.94 0.49
C ALA A 116 12.78 -0.37 -0.09
N PHE A 117 11.66 -0.32 -0.81
CA PHE A 117 10.90 -1.53 -1.11
C PHE A 117 10.50 -1.71 -2.57
N CYS A 118 10.35 -0.65 -3.36
CA CYS A 118 9.79 -0.78 -4.71
C CYS A 118 10.83 -1.22 -5.76
N ILE A 119 12.10 -0.83 -5.61
CA ILE A 119 13.16 -1.10 -6.60
C ILE A 119 13.34 -2.62 -6.85
N ALA A 120 13.33 -3.42 -5.79
CA ALA A 120 13.53 -4.87 -5.85
C ALA A 120 12.22 -5.67 -5.70
N CYS A 121 11.05 -5.01 -5.76
CA CYS A 121 9.77 -5.67 -5.58
C CYS A 121 9.40 -6.54 -6.79
N GLY A 122 8.97 -7.78 -6.55
CA GLY A 122 8.47 -8.67 -7.61
C GLY A 122 7.24 -8.13 -8.35
N TRP A 123 6.50 -7.20 -7.72
CA TRP A 123 5.32 -6.55 -8.31
C TRP A 123 5.64 -5.25 -9.06
N LYS A 124 6.90 -4.83 -9.15
CA LYS A 124 7.30 -3.57 -9.79
C LYS A 124 6.76 -3.44 -11.22
N GLY A 125 6.79 -4.52 -12.00
CA GLY A 125 6.29 -4.51 -13.37
C GLY A 125 4.79 -4.20 -13.50
N ALA A 126 3.98 -4.56 -12.50
CA ALA A 126 2.57 -4.17 -12.44
C ALA A 126 2.42 -2.69 -12.03
N CYS A 127 3.20 -2.25 -11.04
CA CYS A 127 3.22 -0.86 -10.59
C CYS A 127 3.71 0.12 -11.68
N ASP A 128 4.65 -0.28 -12.55
CA ASP A 128 5.16 0.55 -13.65
C ASP A 128 4.07 0.93 -14.66
N ARG A 129 2.92 0.25 -14.67
CA ARG A 129 1.77 0.58 -15.52
C ARG A 129 0.88 1.66 -14.91
N ASN A 130 0.97 1.88 -13.61
CA ASN A 130 0.27 2.95 -12.91
C ASN A 130 0.98 4.30 -13.19
N GLU A 131 0.23 5.27 -13.71
CA GLU A 131 0.78 6.59 -14.05
C GLU A 131 1.30 7.35 -12.82
N GLN A 132 0.57 7.28 -11.70
CA GLN A 132 0.96 7.95 -10.46
C GLN A 132 2.27 7.36 -9.92
N TYR A 133 2.42 6.03 -9.95
CA TYR A 133 3.66 5.36 -9.59
C TYR A 133 4.82 5.87 -10.44
N ARG A 134 4.71 5.83 -11.78
CA ARG A 134 5.77 6.33 -12.70
C ARG A 134 6.16 7.77 -12.41
N ARG A 135 5.17 8.65 -12.21
CA ARG A 135 5.40 10.06 -11.91
C ARG A 135 6.22 10.25 -10.62
N MET A 136 5.92 9.48 -9.58
CA MET A 136 6.59 9.62 -8.28
C MET A 136 7.90 8.83 -8.19
N SER A 137 8.09 7.82 -9.04
CA SER A 137 9.34 7.03 -9.14
C SER A 137 10.43 7.73 -9.95
N THR A 138 10.07 8.76 -10.72
CA THR A 138 11.05 9.50 -11.53
C THR A 138 11.85 10.46 -10.64
N PRO A 139 13.19 10.43 -10.66
CA PRO A 139 14.00 11.42 -9.97
C PRO A 139 13.61 12.83 -10.43
N LEU A 140 13.38 13.76 -9.50
CA LEU A 140 13.17 15.16 -9.88
C LEU A 140 14.34 15.63 -10.74
N PRO A 141 14.10 16.32 -11.88
CA PRO A 141 15.19 16.90 -12.65
C PRO A 141 16.02 17.78 -11.72
N ARG A 142 17.36 17.61 -11.77
CA ARG A 142 18.27 18.46 -10.99
C ARG A 142 17.96 19.90 -11.38
N GLN A 143 17.48 20.70 -10.43
CA GLN A 143 17.43 22.14 -10.61
C GLN A 143 18.88 22.60 -10.70
N SER A 144 19.33 22.97 -11.90
CA SER A 144 20.54 23.76 -12.07
C SER A 144 20.30 25.05 -11.31
N GLY A 145 20.82 25.14 -10.09
CA GLY A 145 20.88 26.39 -9.36
C GLY A 145 21.61 27.42 -10.23
N PRO A 146 21.19 28.69 -10.25
CA PRO A 146 21.87 29.70 -11.03
C PRO A 146 23.33 29.72 -10.58
N HIS A 147 24.25 29.47 -11.51
CA HIS A 147 25.66 29.74 -11.30
C HIS A 147 25.79 31.23 -11.00
N GLY A 148 25.90 31.55 -9.72
CA GLY A 148 26.20 32.87 -9.23
C GLY A 148 27.64 33.20 -9.57
N LYS A 149 27.77 34.12 -10.53
CA LYS A 149 28.86 35.09 -10.80
C LYS A 149 30.26 34.78 -10.28
#